data_AF-A0A6D2L9F2-F1
#
_entry.id   AF-A0A6D2L9F2-F1
#
_cell.length_a   1.000
_cell.length_b   1.000
_cell.length_c   1.000
_cell.angle_alpha   90.00
_cell.angle_beta   90.00
_cell.angle_gamma   90.00
#
_symmetry.space_group_name_H-M   'P 1'
#
loop_
_entity.id
_entity.type
_entity.pdbx_description
1 polymer ?
#
loop_
_entity_poly.entity_id
_entity_poly.type
_entity_poly.pdbx_seq_one_letter_code
_entity_poly.pdbx_strand_id
1 'polypeptide(L)'
;MDWEKKCEFNFNLHNITNINRVKLAVSEFNDYALRWWEQVVTAREIGGALEVSTWEEMKRIMRQRFIPSYYQRELHSVGSLKDPKLLRNTSRRWRL
;
A
#
# COMPACT_ATOMS: atom_id res chain seq x y z
N MET A 1 -0.86 -2.04 -6.63
CA MET A 1 0.29 -1.18 -7.03
C MET A 1 1.46 -2.06 -7.50
N ASP A 2 2.45 -1.55 -8.25
CA ASP A 2 3.62 -2.36 -8.66
C ASP A 2 4.50 -2.76 -7.46
N TRP A 3 4.72 -1.82 -6.53
CA TRP A 3 5.37 -2.10 -5.24
C TRP A 3 4.63 -3.19 -4.45
N GLU A 4 3.32 -3.05 -4.33
CA GLU A 4 2.49 -4.00 -3.58
C GLU A 4 2.57 -5.42 -4.16
N LYS A 5 2.53 -5.55 -5.50
CA LYS A 5 2.70 -6.83 -6.20
C LYS A 5 4.11 -7.41 -6.00
N LYS A 6 5.15 -6.57 -6.05
CA LYS A 6 6.54 -6.98 -5.78
C LYS A 6 6.69 -7.50 -4.35
N CYS A 7 6.18 -6.75 -3.37
CA CYS A 7 6.17 -7.17 -1.96
C CYS A 7 5.40 -8.48 -1.79
N GLU A 8 4.20 -8.60 -2.35
CA GLU A 8 3.36 -9.79 -2.21
C GLU A 8 4.01 -11.03 -2.83
N PHE A 9 4.64 -10.90 -4.01
CA PHE A 9 5.44 -11.96 -4.61
C PHE A 9 6.58 -12.41 -3.69
N ASN A 10 7.41 -11.47 -3.22
CA ASN A 10 8.55 -11.78 -2.35
C ASN A 10 8.12 -12.40 -1.02
N PHE A 11 7.06 -11.86 -0.40
CA PHE A 11 6.57 -12.35 0.88
C PHE A 11 5.97 -13.76 0.78
N ASN A 12 5.31 -14.06 -0.33
CA ASN A 12 4.76 -15.39 -0.58
C ASN A 12 5.88 -16.39 -0.92
N LEU A 13 6.90 -15.98 -1.68
CA LEU A 13 8.06 -16.83 -1.98
C LEU A 13 8.79 -17.29 -0.71
N HIS A 14 8.88 -16.41 0.29
CA HIS A 14 9.61 -16.67 1.53
C HIS A 14 8.73 -17.02 2.73
N ASN A 15 7.43 -17.25 2.54
CA ASN A 15 6.46 -17.53 3.61
C ASN A 15 6.54 -16.55 4.79
N ILE A 16 6.75 -15.26 4.50
CA ILE A 16 6.91 -14.23 5.53
C ILE A 16 5.61 -14.05 6.30
N THR A 17 5.68 -14.01 7.64
CA THR A 17 4.53 -13.79 8.52
C THR A 17 4.01 -12.36 8.42
N ASN A 18 2.71 -12.16 8.68
CA ASN A 18 2.03 -10.86 8.52
C ASN A 18 2.76 -9.68 9.19
N ILE A 19 3.16 -9.82 10.45
CA ILE A 19 3.86 -8.75 11.18
C ILE A 19 5.21 -8.41 10.55
N ASN A 20 5.94 -9.41 10.04
CA ASN A 20 7.21 -9.20 9.36
C ASN A 20 7.01 -8.61 7.96
N ARG A 21 5.91 -8.94 7.26
CA ARG A 21 5.55 -8.30 6.00
C ARG A 21 5.36 -6.79 6.18
N VAL A 22 4.68 -6.37 7.24
CA VAL A 22 4.51 -4.94 7.54
C VAL A 22 5.86 -4.26 7.78
N LYS A 23 6.70 -4.83 8.66
CA LYS A 23 8.02 -4.26 8.97
C LYS A 23 8.91 -4.13 7.72
N LEU A 24 8.98 -5.18 6.91
CA LEU A 24 9.76 -5.19 5.66
C LEU A 24 9.19 -4.24 4.60
N ALA A 25 7.87 -4.10 4.54
CA ALA A 25 7.24 -3.16 3.62
C ALA A 25 7.54 -1.70 4.00
N VAL A 26 7.56 -1.39 5.30
CA VAL A 26 7.92 -0.05 5.80
C VAL A 26 9.39 0.27 5.50
N SER A 27 10.31 -0.70 5.56
CA SER A 27 11.72 -0.45 5.21
C SER A 27 11.96 -0.14 3.73
N GLU A 28 11.00 -0.47 2.85
CA GLU A 28 11.04 -0.13 1.43
C GLU A 28 10.42 1.25 1.14
N PHE A 29 9.95 1.97 2.15
CA PHE A 29 9.41 3.31 1.98
C PHE A 29 10.53 4.34 1.77
N ASN A 30 10.32 5.22 0.80
CA ASN A 30 11.10 6.44 0.69
C ASN A 30 10.63 7.51 1.70
N ASP A 31 11.39 8.60 1.80
CA ASP A 31 11.19 9.66 2.80
C ASP A 31 9.75 10.17 2.90
N TYR A 32 9.05 10.35 1.78
CA TYR A 32 7.68 10.86 1.78
C TYR A 32 6.69 9.84 2.34
N ALA A 33 6.78 8.59 1.86
CA ALA A 33 5.91 7.51 2.33
C ALA A 33 6.19 7.16 3.80
N LEU A 34 7.47 7.17 4.21
CA LEU A 34 7.90 6.88 5.58
C LEU A 34 7.36 7.93 6.55
N ARG A 35 7.58 9.23 6.29
CA ARG A 35 7.05 10.32 7.14
C ARG A 35 5.54 10.26 7.27
N TRP A 36 4.83 9.94 6.18
CA TRP A 36 3.38 9.77 6.25
C TRP A 36 2.99 8.53 7.08
N TRP A 37 3.71 7.43 6.96
CA TRP A 37 3.47 6.23 7.75
C TRP A 37 3.67 6.48 9.25
N GLU A 38 4.70 7.22 9.64
CA GLU A 38 4.94 7.63 11.03
C GLU A 38 3.76 8.44 11.59
N GLN A 39 3.16 9.32 10.78
CA GLN A 39 1.95 10.06 11.17
C GLN A 39 0.76 9.13 11.40
N VAL A 40 0.60 8.09 10.57
CA VAL A 40 -0.46 7.09 10.75
C VAL A 40 -0.26 6.30 12.05
N VAL A 41 0.96 5.85 12.33
CA VAL A 41 1.29 5.13 13.56
C VAL A 41 1.03 6.01 14.78
N THR A 42 1.54 7.24 14.78
CA THR A 42 1.34 8.21 15.86
C THR A 42 -0.15 8.48 16.11
N ALA A 43 -0.93 8.71 15.05
CA ALA A 43 -2.36 8.98 15.18
C ALA A 43 -3.13 7.77 15.75
N ARG A 44 -2.72 6.55 15.40
CA ARG A 44 -3.30 5.32 15.96
C ARG A 44 -2.98 5.16 17.44
N GLU A 45 -1.73 5.37 17.83
CA GLU A 45 -1.30 5.30 19.23
C GLU A 45 -2.06 6.30 20.10
N ILE A 46 -2.15 7.56 19.66
CA ILE A 46 -2.92 8.60 20.36
C ILE A 46 -4.41 8.23 20.43
N GLY A 47 -4.96 7.65 19.37
CA GLY A 47 -6.35 7.20 19.32
C GLY A 47 -6.64 5.88 20.02
N GLY A 48 -5.63 5.21 20.62
CA GLY A 48 -5.78 3.90 21.26
C GLY A 48 -6.10 2.77 20.27
N ALA A 49 -5.84 2.95 18.98
CA ALA A 49 -6.03 1.93 17.96
C ALA A 49 -4.87 0.93 17.98
N LEU A 50 -5.16 -0.33 17.63
CA LEU A 50 -4.14 -1.37 17.53
C LEU A 50 -3.10 -1.05 16.44
N GLU A 51 -1.89 -1.56 16.65
CA GLU A 51 -0.82 -1.52 15.64
C GLU A 51 -1.26 -2.17 14.33
N VAL A 52 -0.68 -1.72 13.23
CA VAL A 52 -0.89 -2.40 11.94
C VAL A 52 -0.04 -3.67 11.91
N SER A 53 -0.63 -4.81 12.29
CA SER A 53 0.08 -6.10 12.37
C SER A 53 -0.16 -7.02 11.18
N THR A 54 -1.08 -6.66 10.27
CA THR A 54 -1.42 -7.47 9.10
C THR A 54 -1.08 -6.78 7.79
N TRP A 55 -0.62 -7.58 6.83
CA TRP A 55 -0.29 -7.09 5.49
C TRP A 55 -1.54 -6.53 4.78
N GLU A 56 -2.69 -7.16 4.97
CA GLU A 56 -3.95 -6.70 4.37
C GLU A 56 -4.37 -5.33 4.90
N GLU A 57 -4.24 -5.09 6.20
CA GLU A 57 -4.55 -3.79 6.80
C GLU A 57 -3.61 -2.70 6.29
N MET A 58 -2.31 -3.00 6.20
CA MET A 58 -1.33 -2.08 5.60
C MET A 58 -1.70 -1.75 4.14
N LYS A 59 -2.07 -2.75 3.33
CA LYS A 59 -2.54 -2.53 1.95
C LYS A 59 -3.75 -1.61 1.91
N ARG A 60 -4.73 -1.79 2.80
CA ARG A 60 -5.93 -0.94 2.89
C ARG A 60 -5.55 0.53 3.16
N ILE A 61 -4.69 0.78 4.15
CA ILE A 61 -4.25 2.14 4.52
C ILE A 61 -3.46 2.79 3.38
N MET A 62 -2.53 2.05 2.77
CA MET A 62 -1.74 2.53 1.62
C MET A 62 -2.64 2.87 0.43
N ARG A 63 -3.60 2.00 0.10
CA ARG A 63 -4.55 2.25 -0.99
C ARG A 63 -5.44 3.46 -0.70
N GLN A 64 -5.85 3.68 0.55
CA GLN A 64 -6.62 4.87 0.92
C GLN A 64 -5.85 6.18 0.73
N ARG A 65 -4.54 6.17 1.02
CA ARG A 65 -3.71 7.36 0.90
C ARG A 65 -3.28 7.66 -0.54
N PHE A 66 -2.85 6.63 -1.25
CA PHE A 66 -2.10 6.78 -2.50
C PHE A 66 -2.92 6.42 -3.75
N ILE A 67 -4.10 5.83 -3.60
CA ILE A 67 -5.04 5.63 -4.71
C ILE A 67 -6.17 6.66 -4.58
N PRO A 68 -6.31 7.60 -5.55
CA PRO A 68 -7.42 8.53 -5.55
C PRO A 68 -8.76 7.80 -5.46
N SER A 69 -9.71 8.35 -4.69
CA SER A 69 -11.02 7.73 -4.42
C SER A 69 -11.81 7.34 -5.69
N TYR A 70 -11.59 8.05 -6.79
CA TYR A 70 -12.17 7.70 -8.10
C TYR A 70 -11.76 6.30 -8.58
N TYR A 71 -10.49 5.90 -8.39
CA TYR A 71 -9.99 4.57 -8.78
C TYR A 71 -10.41 3.45 -7.82
N GLN A 72 -10.80 3.79 -6.59
CA GLN A 72 -11.32 2.80 -5.64
C GLN A 72 -12.70 2.28 -6.08
N ARG A 73 -13.53 3.14 -6.70
CA ARG A 73 -14.83 2.75 -7.28
C ARG A 73 -14.69 1.79 -8.48
N GLU A 74 -13.70 2.02 -9.34
CA GLU A 74 -13.44 1.16 -10.51
C GLU A 74 -12.86 -0.22 -10.12
N LEU A 75 -12.14 -0.33 -8.99
CA LEU A 75 -11.66 -1.62 -8.48
C LEU A 75 -12.79 -2.50 -7.90
N HIS A 76 -13.88 -1.87 -7.43
CA HIS A 76 -15.08 -2.57 -6.95
C HIS A 76 -16.11 -2.83 -8.07
N SER A 77 -15.98 -2.18 -9.22
CA SER A 77 -16.78 -2.44 -10.40
C SER A 77 -16.12 -3.54 -11.23
N VAL A 78 -16.53 -4.78 -10.99
CA VAL A 78 -16.24 -5.89 -11.91
C VAL A 78 -16.81 -5.51 -13.29
N GLY A 79 -15.92 -5.25 -14.26
CA GLY A 79 -16.27 -5.38 -15.68
C GLY A 79 -16.20 -4.14 -16.58
N SER A 80 -15.23 -3.23 -16.46
CA SER A 80 -14.97 -2.29 -17.57
C SER A 80 -13.50 -2.04 -17.89
N LEU A 81 -13.18 -2.31 -19.15
CA LEU A 81 -12.00 -2.01 -19.96
C LEU A 81 -10.87 -1.22 -19.28
N LYS A 82 -9.76 -1.91 -19.02
CA LYS A 82 -8.51 -1.31 -18.55
C LYS A 82 -7.85 -0.49 -19.67
N ASP A 83 -7.99 0.83 -19.67
CA ASP A 83 -7.28 1.69 -20.63
C ASP A 83 -5.74 1.67 -20.33
N PRO A 84 -4.90 1.21 -21.27
CA PRO A 84 -3.44 1.12 -21.10
C PRO A 84 -2.74 2.47 -20.87
N LYS A 85 -3.40 3.61 -21.10
CA LYS A 85 -2.83 4.96 -20.87
C LYS A 85 -2.81 5.34 -19.39
N LEU A 86 -3.77 4.85 -18.59
CA LEU A 86 -3.85 5.14 -17.15
C LEU A 86 -2.75 4.43 -16.34
N LEU A 87 -2.37 3.23 -16.78
CA LEU A 87 -1.23 2.48 -16.22
C LEU A 87 0.12 3.15 -16.53
N ARG A 88 0.22 3.87 -17.66
CA ARG A 88 1.48 4.49 -18.11
C ARG A 88 1.81 5.80 -17.40
N ASN A 89 0.81 6.57 -16.97
CA ASN A 89 1.01 7.89 -16.38
C ASN A 89 1.31 7.84 -14.87
N THR A 90 0.92 6.77 -14.19
CA THR A 90 1.26 6.51 -12.78
C THR A 90 2.68 5.95 -12.63
N SER A 91 3.19 5.25 -13.64
CA SER A 91 4.52 4.63 -13.61
C SER A 91 5.68 5.64 -13.63
N ARG A 92 5.49 6.85 -14.20
CA ARG A 92 6.55 7.89 -14.26
C ARG A 92 6.61 8.83 -13.05
N ARG A 93 5.51 9.01 -12.31
CA ARG A 93 5.47 9.92 -11.16
C ARG A 93 5.95 9.27 -9.87
N TRP A 94 6.05 7.94 -9.83
CA TRP A 94 6.19 7.20 -8.60
C TRP A 94 7.25 6.11 -8.71
N ARG A 95 8.44 6.49 -9.21
CA ARG A 95 9.67 5.81 -8.76
C ARG A 95 9.72 6.04 -7.25
N LEU A 96 9.33 4.99 -6.52
CA LEU A 96 9.57 4.85 -5.09
C LEU A 96 11.08 4.81 -4.84
#